data_AF-A0A7H8S5J2-F1
#
_entry.id   AF-A0A7H8S5J2-F1
#
_cell.length_a   1.000
_cell.length_b   1.000
_cell.length_c   1.000
_cell.angle_alpha   90.00
_cell.angle_beta   90.00
_cell.angle_gamma   90.00
#
_symmetry.space_group_name_H-M   'P 1'
#
loop_
_entity.id
_entity.type
_entity.pdbx_description
1 polymer ?
#
loop_
_entity_poly.entity_id
_entity_poly.type
_entity_poly.pdbx_seq_one_letter_code
_entity_poly.pdbx_strand_id
1 'polypeptide(L)'
;MFRLKANQRLQRIAGEFESEILDDPEIDIYDGRHHEFYRAFTYKAASWDEPRNVMLKLEKPVDQLLFIPTFIVTTLDDSPEDTVQFYAERGKMENYIKEGKLGFAFGQMSSTAFEINANKLQIAVLAYNLNNGTTPAFVCRQKMKKAIKSKPFAQV
;
A
#
# COMPACT_ATOMS: atom_id res chain seq x y z
N MET A 1 7.96 10.18 -5.65
CA MET A 1 6.60 9.73 -5.99
C MET A 1 5.59 10.35 -5.02
N PHE A 2 4.47 10.90 -5.51
CA PHE A 2 3.44 11.50 -4.65
C PHE A 2 2.04 11.38 -5.29
N ARG A 3 1.00 11.26 -4.45
CA ARG A 3 -0.39 11.28 -4.91
C ARG A 3 -0.76 12.68 -5.41
N LEU A 4 -1.30 12.75 -6.62
CA LEU A 4 -1.77 13.99 -7.23
C LEU A 4 -3.26 14.18 -6.95
N LYS A 5 -3.65 15.40 -6.59
CA LYS A 5 -5.07 15.74 -6.45
C LYS A 5 -5.71 15.84 -7.83
N ALA A 6 -6.89 15.22 -7.97
CA ALA A 6 -7.62 15.23 -9.23
C ALA A 6 -8.03 16.65 -9.65
N ASN A 7 -7.70 17.02 -10.89
CA ASN A 7 -8.17 18.21 -11.58
C ASN A 7 -9.18 17.80 -12.66
N GLN A 8 -9.98 18.72 -13.20
CA GLN A 8 -10.97 18.46 -14.27
C GLN A 8 -10.37 17.71 -15.46
N ARG A 9 -9.13 18.04 -15.86
CA ARG A 9 -8.44 17.36 -16.96
C ARG A 9 -8.10 15.89 -16.62
N LEU A 10 -7.69 15.63 -15.37
CA LEU A 10 -7.40 14.28 -14.90
C LEU A 10 -8.69 13.46 -14.73
N GLN A 11 -9.77 14.10 -14.28
CA GLN A 11 -11.09 13.48 -14.20
C GLN A 11 -11.62 13.09 -15.58
N ARG A 12 -11.39 13.91 -16.61
CA ARG A 12 -11.73 13.56 -17.99
C ARG A 12 -10.97 12.33 -18.46
N ILE A 13 -9.65 12.29 -18.25
CA ILE A 13 -8.80 11.13 -18.60
C ILE A 13 -9.27 9.87 -17.86
N ALA A 14 -9.63 10.00 -16.58
CA ALA A 14 -10.18 8.88 -15.82
C ALA A 14 -11.54 8.42 -16.36
N GLY A 15 -12.44 9.34 -16.73
CA GLY A 15 -13.73 9.01 -17.31
C GLY A 15 -13.62 8.36 -18.69
N GLU A 16 -12.68 8.81 -19.53
CA GLU A 16 -12.37 8.17 -20.82
C GLU A 16 -11.87 6.72 -20.62
N PHE A 17 -11.01 6.51 -19.62
CA PHE A 17 -10.54 5.16 -19.30
C PHE A 17 -11.64 4.29 -18.67
N GLU A 18 -12.51 4.87 -17.85
CA GLU A 18 -13.67 4.19 -17.28
C GLU A 18 -14.63 3.71 -18.37
N SER A 19 -14.94 4.55 -19.37
CA SER A 19 -15.76 4.13 -20.51
C SER A 19 -15.12 2.99 -21.30
N GLU A 20 -13.80 3.03 -21.50
CA GLU A 20 -13.08 1.97 -22.22
C GLU A 20 -13.17 0.62 -21.50
N ILE A 21 -13.09 0.62 -20.16
CA ILE A 21 -13.27 -0.58 -19.34
C ILE A 21 -14.72 -1.08 -19.39
N LEU A 22 -15.70 -0.16 -19.38
CA LEU A 22 -17.13 -0.50 -19.42
C LEU A 22 -17.58 -1.08 -20.76
N ASP A 23 -16.93 -0.67 -21.85
CA ASP A 23 -17.22 -1.14 -23.20
C ASP A 23 -16.53 -2.47 -23.53
N ASP A 24 -15.62 -2.95 -22.68
CA ASP A 24 -14.91 -4.22 -22.87
C ASP A 24 -15.79 -5.43 -22.48
N PRO A 25 -16.17 -6.29 -23.45
CA PRO A 25 -17.04 -7.44 -23.18
C PRO A 25 -16.37 -8.57 -22.40
N GLU A 26 -15.03 -8.56 -22.26
CA GLU A 26 -14.29 -9.58 -21.51
C GLU A 26 -14.29 -9.32 -20.00
N ILE A 27 -14.59 -8.08 -19.58
CA ILE A 27 -14.48 -7.62 -18.19
C ILE A 27 -15.87 -7.56 -17.54
N ASP A 28 -16.21 -8.58 -16.73
CA ASP A 28 -17.40 -8.52 -15.87
C ASP A 28 -17.12 -7.80 -14.55
N ILE A 29 -17.30 -6.49 -14.55
CA ILE A 29 -17.15 -5.65 -13.35
C ILE A 29 -18.28 -5.82 -12.32
N TYR A 30 -19.35 -6.56 -12.63
CA TYR A 30 -20.53 -6.75 -11.78
C TYR A 30 -20.55 -8.12 -11.07
N ASP A 31 -19.45 -8.88 -11.14
CA ASP A 31 -19.30 -10.20 -10.51
C ASP A 31 -19.24 -10.18 -8.95
N GLY A 32 -19.38 -9.00 -8.35
CA GLY A 32 -19.31 -8.77 -6.91
C GLY A 32 -17.89 -8.84 -6.35
N ARG A 33 -16.85 -8.75 -7.20
CA ARG A 33 -15.45 -8.71 -6.78
C ARG A 33 -14.88 -7.30 -6.86
N HIS A 34 -13.77 -7.14 -6.15
CA HIS A 34 -12.95 -5.95 -6.20
C HIS A 34 -12.10 -5.98 -7.47
N HIS A 35 -12.16 -4.88 -8.22
CA HIS A 35 -11.39 -4.74 -9.46
C HIS A 35 -10.50 -3.51 -9.40
N GLU A 36 -9.28 -3.67 -9.91
CA GLU A 36 -8.29 -2.60 -10.03
C GLU A 36 -7.78 -2.56 -11.47
N PHE A 37 -7.80 -1.38 -12.06
CA PHE A 37 -7.30 -1.14 -13.41
C PHE A 37 -6.22 -0.06 -13.39
N TYR A 38 -5.24 -0.23 -14.26
CA TYR A 38 -4.01 0.55 -14.24
C TYR A 38 -3.74 1.17 -15.61
N ARG A 39 -3.39 2.45 -15.63
CA ARG A 39 -2.99 3.16 -16.86
C ARG A 39 -1.86 4.15 -16.58
N ALA A 40 -0.82 4.09 -17.39
CA ALA A 40 0.27 5.06 -17.38
C ALA A 40 0.03 6.14 -18.44
N PHE A 41 0.26 7.40 -18.10
CA PHE A 41 0.24 8.50 -19.07
C PHE A 41 1.14 9.66 -18.62
N THR A 42 1.53 10.49 -19.57
CA THR A 42 2.33 11.69 -19.30
C THR A 42 1.43 12.89 -19.05
N TYR A 43 1.69 13.63 -17.97
CA TYR A 43 0.91 14.82 -17.59
C TYR A 43 1.81 15.97 -17.17
N LYS A 44 1.50 17.17 -17.67
CA LYS A 44 2.15 18.42 -17.27
C LYS A 44 1.13 19.34 -16.60
N ALA A 45 1.29 19.58 -15.31
CA ALA A 45 0.54 20.62 -14.62
C ALA A 45 1.05 22.00 -15.05
N ALA A 46 0.19 23.03 -14.99
CA ALA A 46 0.59 24.40 -15.34
C ALA A 46 1.73 24.95 -14.48
N SER A 47 1.87 24.46 -13.24
CA SER A 47 2.93 24.83 -12.31
C SER A 47 4.22 24.03 -12.47
N TRP A 48 4.28 23.09 -13.42
CA TRP A 48 5.48 22.27 -13.64
C TRP A 48 6.21 22.72 -14.90
N ASP A 49 7.52 22.83 -14.79
CA ASP A 49 8.38 23.15 -15.93
C ASP A 49 8.42 22.00 -16.94
N GLU A 50 8.38 20.77 -16.45
CA GLU A 50 8.48 19.54 -17.24
C GLU A 50 7.28 18.60 -17.05
N PRO A 51 6.89 17.85 -18.10
CA PRO A 51 5.90 16.78 -17.97
C PRO A 51 6.43 15.65 -17.09
N ARG A 52 5.53 14.96 -16.38
CA ARG A 52 5.88 13.82 -15.52
C ARG A 52 5.00 12.62 -15.83
N ASN A 53 5.50 11.42 -15.54
CA ASN A 53 4.74 10.19 -15.65
C ASN A 53 3.73 10.10 -14.49
N VAL A 54 2.48 9.84 -14.85
CA VAL A 54 1.36 9.70 -13.92
C VAL A 54 0.73 8.34 -14.13
N MET A 55 0.65 7.58 -13.04
CA MET A 55 -0.10 6.34 -12.98
C MET A 55 -1.50 6.63 -12.47
N LEU A 56 -2.50 6.18 -13.21
CA LEU A 56 -3.89 6.12 -12.80
C LEU A 56 -4.21 4.71 -12.34
N LYS A 57 -4.66 4.61 -11.09
CA LYS A 57 -5.36 3.45 -10.55
C LYS A 57 -6.86 3.77 -10.55
N LEU A 58 -7.65 2.99 -11.27
CA LEU A 58 -9.10 2.97 -11.14
C LEU A 58 -9.49 1.77 -10.27
N GLU A 59 -10.16 2.05 -9.15
CA GLU A 59 -10.60 1.01 -8.22
C GLU A 59 -12.13 0.93 -8.22
N LYS A 60 -12.66 -0.28 -8.37
CA LYS A 60 -14.09 -0.59 -8.27
C LYS A 60 -14.31 -1.43 -7.01
N PRO A 61 -14.72 -0.81 -5.89
CA PRO A 61 -15.02 -1.56 -4.68
C PRO A 61 -16.36 -2.28 -4.81
N VAL A 62 -16.47 -3.44 -4.14
CA VAL A 62 -17.62 -4.35 -4.22
C VAL A 62 -18.95 -3.65 -3.92
N ASP A 63 -18.96 -2.74 -2.94
CA ASP A 63 -20.17 -2.08 -2.43
C ASP A 63 -20.48 -0.74 -3.12
N GLN A 64 -19.75 -0.36 -4.17
CA GLN A 64 -19.97 0.92 -4.86
C GLN A 64 -20.09 0.76 -6.37
N LEU A 65 -20.98 1.54 -6.96
CA LEU A 65 -21.18 1.59 -8.41
C LEU A 65 -20.11 2.41 -9.12
N LEU A 66 -19.57 3.44 -8.45
CA LEU A 66 -18.65 4.40 -9.03
C LEU A 66 -17.20 3.93 -8.90
N PHE A 67 -16.40 4.19 -9.91
CA PHE A 67 -14.95 3.99 -9.86
C PHE A 67 -14.28 5.10 -9.05
N ILE A 68 -13.25 4.73 -8.30
CA ILE A 68 -12.44 5.65 -7.51
C ILE A 68 -11.09 5.86 -8.21
N PRO A 69 -10.88 7.00 -8.89
CA PRO A 69 -9.60 7.30 -9.51
C PRO A 69 -8.57 7.76 -8.47
N THR A 70 -7.38 7.17 -8.55
CA THR A 70 -6.20 7.58 -7.80
C THR A 70 -5.07 7.87 -8.77
N PHE A 71 -4.55 9.11 -8.71
CA PHE A 71 -3.44 9.55 -9.55
C PHE A 71 -2.15 9.59 -8.74
N ILE A 72 -1.10 8.99 -9.25
CA ILE A 72 0.21 8.99 -8.60
C ILE A 72 1.30 9.40 -9.58
N VAL A 73 2.07 10.41 -9.20
CA VAL A 73 3.19 10.91 -10.01
C VAL A 73 4.42 10.11 -9.67
N THR A 74 5.05 9.52 -10.67
CA THR A 74 6.27 8.73 -10.54
C THR A 74 7.36 9.23 -11.50
N THR A 75 8.60 8.95 -11.13
CA THR A 75 9.79 9.11 -12.01
C THR A 75 10.37 7.73 -12.36
N LEU A 76 9.79 6.67 -11.81
CA LEU A 76 10.18 5.30 -12.11
C LEU A 76 9.59 4.88 -13.46
N ASP A 77 10.35 4.13 -14.24
CA ASP A 77 9.93 3.52 -15.51
C ASP A 77 9.50 2.05 -15.29
N ASP A 78 8.78 1.80 -14.20
CA ASP A 78 8.24 0.48 -13.86
C ASP A 78 6.80 0.32 -14.35
N SER A 79 6.27 -0.92 -14.29
CA SER A 79 4.87 -1.18 -14.58
C SER A 79 3.95 -0.34 -13.66
N PRO A 80 2.75 0.03 -14.13
CA PRO A 80 1.85 0.84 -13.31
C PRO A 80 1.37 0.10 -12.06
N GLU A 81 1.28 -1.24 -12.11
CA GLU A 81 0.97 -2.12 -10.99
C GLU A 81 2.07 -2.08 -9.93
N ASP A 82 3.33 -2.34 -10.33
CA ASP A 82 4.48 -2.32 -9.42
C ASP A 82 4.66 -0.94 -8.79
N THR A 83 4.45 0.10 -9.58
CA THR A 83 4.50 1.49 -9.12
C THR A 83 3.46 1.73 -8.01
N VAL A 84 2.20 1.31 -8.24
CA VAL A 84 1.14 1.47 -7.23
C VAL A 84 1.41 0.63 -6.00
N GLN A 85 1.91 -0.60 -6.16
CA GLN A 85 2.30 -1.44 -5.04
C GLN A 85 3.42 -0.79 -4.21
N PHE A 86 4.45 -0.29 -4.85
CA PHE A 86 5.55 0.44 -4.21
C PHE A 86 5.02 1.67 -3.45
N TYR A 87 4.05 2.39 -4.01
CA TYR A 87 3.38 3.48 -3.30
C TYR A 87 2.63 3.00 -2.06
N ALA A 88 1.96 1.85 -2.12
CA ALA A 88 1.24 1.28 -1.00
C ALA A 88 2.17 0.86 0.16
N GLU A 89 3.40 0.44 -0.15
CA GLU A 89 4.42 0.14 0.87
C GLU A 89 4.78 1.34 1.74
N ARG A 90 4.66 2.56 1.21
CA ARG A 90 4.81 3.78 2.00
C ARG A 90 3.82 3.84 3.18
N GLY A 91 2.58 3.41 2.97
CA GLY A 91 1.56 3.34 4.02
C GLY A 91 1.87 2.26 5.06
N LYS A 92 2.41 1.10 4.62
CA LYS A 92 2.89 0.04 5.53
C LYS A 92 4.01 0.56 6.43
N MET A 93 4.93 1.35 5.89
CA MET A 93 6.01 1.97 6.67
C MET A 93 5.47 2.92 7.74
N GLU A 94 4.45 3.72 7.45
CA GLU A 94 3.81 4.57 8.45
C GLU A 94 3.21 3.75 9.60
N ASN A 95 2.59 2.60 9.28
CA ASN A 95 2.08 1.68 10.29
C ASN A 95 3.21 1.09 11.14
N TYR A 96 4.36 0.72 10.57
CA TYR A 96 5.52 0.26 11.34
C TYR A 96 6.05 1.35 12.28
N ILE A 97 6.09 2.61 11.85
CA ILE A 97 6.48 3.73 12.71
C ILE A 97 5.48 3.91 13.85
N LYS A 98 4.17 3.81 13.59
CA LYS A 98 3.12 3.88 14.63
C LYS A 98 3.25 2.75 15.63
N GLU A 99 3.46 1.53 15.15
CA GLU A 99 3.69 0.36 15.97
C GLU A 99 4.96 0.51 16.82
N GLY A 100 6.07 0.96 16.26
CA GLY A 100 7.30 1.22 17.02
C GLY A 100 7.14 2.31 18.08
N LYS A 101 6.39 3.37 17.78
CA LYS A 101 6.07 4.42 18.77
C LYS A 101 5.24 3.89 19.95
N LEU A 102 4.22 3.06 19.67
CA LEU A 102 3.31 2.53 20.68
C LEU A 102 3.87 1.30 21.42
N GLY A 103 4.52 0.38 20.71
CA GLY A 103 4.99 -0.90 21.23
C GLY A 103 6.44 -0.91 21.72
N PHE A 104 7.30 -0.03 21.19
CA PHE A 104 8.73 0.05 21.54
C PHE A 104 9.15 1.45 22.02
N ALA A 105 8.17 2.29 22.37
CA ALA A 105 8.36 3.59 22.98
C ALA A 105 9.35 4.51 22.21
N PHE A 106 9.34 4.49 20.87
CA PHE A 106 10.22 5.34 20.05
C PHE A 106 10.07 6.84 20.37
N GLY A 107 8.95 7.27 20.96
CA GLY A 107 8.71 8.64 21.39
C GLY A 107 9.17 9.00 22.80
N GLN A 108 9.59 8.04 23.63
CA GLN A 108 9.95 8.29 25.04
C GLN A 108 11.47 8.34 25.23
N MET A 109 12.07 9.40 24.72
CA MET A 109 13.50 9.67 24.82
C MET A 109 13.74 10.80 25.83
N SER A 110 13.81 10.44 27.12
CA SER A 110 13.78 11.39 28.23
C SER A 110 15.13 12.00 28.62
N SER A 111 16.22 11.69 27.90
CA SER A 111 17.54 12.23 28.26
C SER A 111 17.80 13.60 27.65
N THR A 112 18.61 14.40 28.33
CA THR A 112 18.96 15.77 27.93
C THR A 112 19.95 15.83 26.77
N ALA A 113 20.73 14.76 26.55
CA ALA A 113 21.71 14.68 25.48
C ALA A 113 21.14 13.99 24.23
N PHE A 114 21.33 14.62 23.07
CA PHE A 114 20.87 14.09 21.78
C PHE A 114 21.47 12.72 21.44
N GLU A 115 22.77 12.54 21.68
CA GLU A 115 23.50 11.30 21.39
C GLU A 115 22.93 10.10 22.16
N ILE A 116 22.59 10.29 23.44
CA ILE A 116 22.00 9.24 24.28
C ILE A 116 20.61 8.85 23.76
N ASN A 117 19.80 9.82 23.33
CA ASN A 117 18.49 9.55 22.73
C ASN A 117 18.60 8.85 21.37
N ALA A 118 19.58 9.22 20.55
CA ALA A 118 19.84 8.55 19.28
C ALA A 118 20.22 7.08 19.47
N ASN A 119 21.12 6.78 20.41
CA ASN A 119 21.51 5.41 20.74
C ASN A 119 20.33 4.58 21.29
N LYS A 120 19.51 5.16 22.17
CA LYS A 120 18.28 4.51 22.67
C LYS A 120 17.31 4.19 21.55
N LEU A 121 17.11 5.10 20.60
CA LEU A 121 16.26 4.86 19.44
C LEU A 121 16.81 3.73 18.57
N GLN A 122 18.12 3.70 18.30
CA GLN A 122 18.75 2.63 17.52
C GLN A 122 18.55 1.25 18.17
N ILE A 123 18.72 1.15 19.48
CA ILE A 123 18.48 -0.10 20.23
C ILE A 123 17.01 -0.51 20.13
N ALA A 124 16.08 0.43 20.28
CA ALA A 124 14.65 0.16 20.18
C ALA A 124 14.26 -0.30 18.76
N VAL A 125 14.82 0.32 17.72
CA VAL A 125 14.62 -0.09 16.32
C VAL A 125 15.17 -1.48 16.06
N LEU A 126 16.35 -1.81 16.60
CA LEU A 126 16.92 -3.16 16.47
C LEU A 126 16.02 -4.21 17.14
N ALA A 127 15.54 -3.94 18.36
CA ALA A 127 14.61 -4.81 19.07
C ALA A 127 13.30 -5.00 18.29
N TYR A 128 12.76 -3.92 17.71
CA TYR A 128 11.57 -3.98 16.85
C TYR A 128 11.80 -4.87 15.62
N ASN A 129 12.92 -4.68 14.91
CA ASN A 129 13.24 -5.46 13.72
C ASN A 129 13.42 -6.96 14.04
N LEU A 130 14.05 -7.30 15.15
CA LEU A 130 14.17 -8.69 15.62
C LEU A 130 12.81 -9.30 15.96
N ASN A 131 11.94 -8.53 16.63
CA ASN A 131 10.60 -8.97 16.96
C ASN A 131 9.78 -9.21 15.68
N ASN A 132 9.80 -8.26 14.74
CA ASN A 132 9.06 -8.38 13.49
C ASN A 132 9.60 -9.51 12.59
N GLY A 133 10.92 -9.74 12.58
CA GLY A 133 11.53 -10.84 11.81
C GLY A 133 11.24 -12.24 12.37
N THR A 134 11.10 -12.37 13.69
CA THR A 134 10.85 -13.68 14.35
C THR A 134 9.36 -14.01 14.50
N THR A 135 8.48 -13.01 14.49
CA THR A 135 7.03 -13.17 14.68
C THR A 135 6.37 -14.06 13.61
N PRO A 136 6.63 -13.90 12.28
CA PRO A 136 6.03 -14.77 11.27
C PRO A 136 6.37 -16.26 11.46
N ALA A 137 7.63 -16.56 11.81
CA ALA A 137 8.07 -17.92 12.06
C ALA A 137 7.39 -18.52 13.30
N PHE A 138 7.23 -17.74 14.37
CA PHE A 138 6.58 -18.18 15.59
C PHE A 138 5.06 -18.34 15.43
N VAL A 139 4.38 -17.38 14.78
CA VAL A 139 2.94 -17.44 14.49
C VAL A 139 2.62 -18.61 13.56
N CYS A 140 3.42 -18.83 12.52
CA CYS A 140 3.26 -19.98 11.62
C CYS A 140 3.39 -21.30 12.40
N ARG A 141 4.40 -21.42 13.28
CA ARG A 141 4.59 -22.59 14.14
C ARG A 141 3.41 -22.82 15.09
N GLN A 142 2.82 -21.77 15.66
CA GLN A 142 1.64 -21.87 16.52
C GLN A 142 0.38 -22.26 15.74
N LYS A 143 0.14 -21.66 14.57
CA LYS A 143 -0.98 -22.02 13.69
C LYS A 143 -0.89 -23.49 13.25
N MET A 144 0.30 -23.96 12.86
CA MET A 144 0.53 -25.36 12.54
C MET A 144 0.28 -26.29 13.74
N LYS A 145 0.77 -25.94 14.93
CA LYS A 145 0.51 -26.72 16.16
C LYS A 145 -0.98 -26.80 16.53
N LYS A 146 -1.73 -25.71 16.33
CA LYS A 146 -3.20 -25.70 16.54
C LYS A 146 -3.92 -26.54 15.48
N ALA A 147 -3.53 -26.43 14.21
CA ALA A 147 -4.12 -27.19 13.10
C ALA A 147 -3.86 -28.71 13.19
N ILE A 148 -2.71 -29.11 13.72
CA ILE A 148 -2.39 -30.54 13.98
C ILE A 148 -3.25 -31.08 15.12
N LYS A 149 -3.50 -30.28 16.17
CA LYS A 149 -4.34 -30.69 17.32
C LYS A 149 -5.84 -30.71 17.01
N SER A 150 -6.30 -29.98 16.00
CA SER A 150 -7.72 -29.89 15.64
C SER A 150 -8.20 -30.91 14.60
N LYS A 151 -7.31 -31.74 14.04
CA LYS A 151 -7.73 -32.87 13.21
C LYS A 151 -8.17 -34.03 14.12
N PRO A 152 -9.46 -34.44 14.11
CA PRO A 152 -9.84 -35.67 14.78
C PRO A 152 -9.12 -36.82 14.07
N PHE A 153 -8.52 -37.71 14.86
CA PHE A 153 -8.00 -38.99 14.39
C PHE A 153 -9.20 -39.73 13.77
N ALA A 154 -9.29 -39.77 12.44
CA ALA A 154 -10.25 -40.61 11.78
C ALA A 154 -9.91 -42.05 12.20
N GLN A 155 -10.74 -42.60 13.08
CA GLN A 155 -10.65 -43.98 13.50
C GLN A 155 -10.91 -44.85 12.27
N VAL A 156 -9.92 -45.66 11.92
CA VAL A 156 -10.02 -46.79 10.99
C VAL A 156 -10.78 -47.92 11.66
#